data_AF-A0A7S3BKR8-F1
#
_entry.id   AF-A0A7S3BKR8-F1
#
_cell.length_a   1.000
_cell.length_b   1.000
_cell.length_c   1.000
_cell.angle_alpha   90.00
_cell.angle_beta   90.00
_cell.angle_gamma   90.00
#
_symmetry.space_group_name_H-M   'P 1'
#
loop_
_entity.id
_entity.type
_entity.pdbx_description
1 polymer ?
#
loop_
_entity_poly.entity_id
_entity_poly.type
_entity_poly.pdbx_seq_one_letter_code
_entity_poly.pdbx_strand_id
1 'polypeptide(L)'
;DPLAEVVKQPDAGGADQEGERARGTRRRAQEQQHERQRQQQHEHQQHQQHQQQHESQGQQPRLEAHEYYHAFHRLGFDQRITDGFFDAGRQEAALHSHGLAELHSERWDGRAREVLLVDREADPGLSKFEEQVFDALLDKETERERVLTLATMVAERLGGQNDPALERKFLAQLAELRERQGNGNNVVPLGVLRFGLCRHRALLFKAVADNLPLGMGVRAAVYRGVFEGDGAAGSGAHAWNAVLPDDGNPGGRLLDLLHHP
;
A
#
# COMPACT_ATOMS: atom_id res chain seq x y z
N ASP A 1 62.62 42.73 -5.21
CA ASP A 1 63.46 41.54 -5.40
C ASP A 1 63.68 40.89 -4.04
N PRO A 2 63.62 39.55 -3.91
CA PRO A 2 62.46 38.85 -3.36
C PRO A 2 62.85 37.77 -2.32
N LEU A 3 61.93 36.82 -2.08
CA LEU A 3 62.12 35.44 -1.57
C LEU A 3 61.92 35.29 -0.03
N ALA A 4 61.07 34.40 0.49
CA ALA A 4 60.59 33.13 -0.06
C ALA A 4 59.16 32.78 0.43
N GLU A 5 58.32 32.33 -0.51
CA GLU A 5 57.12 31.54 -0.25
C GLU A 5 57.52 30.09 0.07
N VAL A 6 56.99 29.55 1.17
CA VAL A 6 57.03 28.11 1.45
C VAL A 6 55.82 27.48 0.77
N VAL A 7 56.04 26.90 -0.41
CA VAL A 7 55.07 26.04 -1.09
C VAL A 7 55.01 24.70 -0.33
N LYS A 8 53.91 24.47 0.41
CA LYS A 8 53.55 23.11 0.85
C LYS A 8 53.05 22.33 -0.35
N GLN A 9 53.70 21.22 -0.67
CA GLN A 9 53.20 20.23 -1.61
C GLN A 9 51.90 19.60 -1.05
N PRO A 10 50.85 19.39 -1.87
CA PRO A 10 49.71 18.60 -1.45
C PRO A 10 50.08 17.11 -1.42
N ASP A 11 49.73 16.46 -0.31
CA ASP A 11 49.86 15.02 -0.09
C ASP A 11 49.15 14.23 -1.21
N ALA A 12 49.90 13.41 -1.93
CA ALA A 12 49.39 12.50 -2.96
C ALA A 12 48.74 11.22 -2.38
N GLY A 13 48.22 11.28 -1.15
CA GLY A 13 47.65 10.13 -0.43
C GLY A 13 46.11 10.10 -0.33
N GLY A 14 45.42 11.15 -0.79
CA GLY A 14 43.96 11.30 -0.62
C GLY A 14 43.09 10.63 -1.69
N ALA A 15 43.55 10.60 -2.94
CA ALA A 15 42.71 10.20 -4.08
C ALA A 15 42.43 8.69 -4.17
N ASP A 16 43.40 7.84 -3.80
CA ASP A 16 43.23 6.37 -3.83
C ASP A 16 42.32 5.88 -2.69
N GLN A 17 42.36 6.53 -1.52
CA GLN A 17 41.51 6.18 -0.38
C GLN A 17 40.03 6.54 -0.60
N GLU A 18 39.74 7.64 -1.30
CA GLU A 18 38.36 7.99 -1.67
C GLU A 18 37.79 7.06 -2.75
N GLY A 19 38.61 6.66 -3.72
CA GLY A 19 38.24 5.70 -4.76
C GLY A 19 37.93 4.29 -4.22
N GLU A 20 38.72 3.81 -3.25
CA GLU A 20 38.47 2.51 -2.60
C GLU A 20 37.26 2.55 -1.66
N ARG A 21 37.06 3.64 -0.91
CA ARG A 21 35.86 3.85 -0.07
C ARG A 21 34.58 3.88 -0.90
N ALA A 22 34.59 4.54 -2.07
CA ALA A 22 33.45 4.61 -2.98
C ALA A 22 33.12 3.26 -3.66
N ARG A 23 34.14 2.44 -3.96
CA ARG A 23 33.95 1.07 -4.48
C ARG A 23 33.42 0.13 -3.39
N GLY A 24 33.91 0.27 -2.16
CA GLY A 24 33.43 -0.48 -1.00
C GLY A 24 31.96 -0.19 -0.65
N THR A 25 31.52 1.06 -0.71
CA THR A 25 30.11 1.43 -0.50
C THR A 25 29.20 0.93 -1.62
N ARG A 26 29.60 1.01 -2.89
CA ARG A 26 28.81 0.45 -4.01
C ARG A 26 28.65 -1.06 -3.91
N ARG A 27 29.71 -1.78 -3.55
CA ARG A 27 29.66 -3.24 -3.40
C ARG A 27 28.75 -3.67 -2.24
N ARG A 28 28.84 -2.98 -1.09
CA ARG A 28 27.91 -3.21 0.04
C ARG A 28 26.46 -2.89 -0.33
N ALA A 29 26.21 -1.82 -1.09
CA ALA A 29 24.86 -1.49 -1.54
C ALA A 29 24.27 -2.56 -2.48
N GLN A 30 25.10 -3.13 -3.37
CA GLN A 30 24.70 -4.22 -4.26
C GLN A 30 24.46 -5.54 -3.51
N GLU A 31 25.33 -5.88 -2.56
CA GLU A 31 25.18 -7.08 -1.72
C GLU A 31 23.88 -6.98 -0.88
N GLN A 32 23.62 -5.82 -0.27
CA GLN A 32 22.36 -5.57 0.43
C GLN A 32 21.14 -5.63 -0.51
N GLN A 33 21.24 -5.16 -1.75
CA GLN A 33 20.15 -5.25 -2.72
C GLN A 33 19.83 -6.69 -3.12
N HIS A 34 20.86 -7.52 -3.28
CA HIS A 34 20.71 -8.95 -3.54
C HIS A 34 20.13 -9.70 -2.34
N GLU A 35 20.49 -9.31 -1.12
CA GLU A 35 19.95 -9.89 0.11
C GLU A 35 18.48 -9.49 0.30
N ARG A 36 18.14 -8.22 0.03
CA ARG A 36 16.75 -7.72 -0.04
C ARG A 36 15.88 -8.52 -1.01
N GLN A 37 16.37 -8.76 -2.23
CA GLN A 37 15.63 -9.57 -3.21
C GLN A 37 15.44 -11.02 -2.75
N ARG A 38 16.45 -11.63 -2.12
CA ARG A 38 16.35 -12.99 -1.59
C ARG A 38 15.34 -13.09 -0.45
N GLN A 39 15.27 -12.08 0.41
CA GLN A 39 14.35 -12.08 1.54
C GLN A 39 12.90 -11.85 1.11
N GLN A 40 12.66 -10.93 0.17
CA GLN A 40 11.35 -10.77 -0.47
C GLN A 40 10.88 -12.05 -1.19
N GLN A 41 11.80 -12.72 -1.89
CA GLN A 41 11.50 -14.01 -2.52
C GLN A 41 11.20 -15.09 -1.49
N HIS A 42 11.91 -15.11 -0.36
CA HIS A 42 11.69 -16.08 0.70
C HIS A 42 10.33 -15.88 1.38
N GLU A 43 9.95 -14.64 1.69
CA GLU A 43 8.62 -14.32 2.23
C GLU A 43 7.54 -14.70 1.22
N HIS A 44 7.70 -14.33 -0.06
CA HIS A 44 6.77 -14.72 -1.11
C HIS A 44 6.63 -16.26 -1.20
N GLN A 45 7.73 -16.98 -1.05
CA GLN A 45 7.76 -18.44 -1.08
C GLN A 45 7.08 -19.08 0.15
N GLN A 46 7.26 -18.50 1.35
CA GLN A 46 6.53 -18.92 2.55
C GLN A 46 5.02 -18.67 2.40
N HIS A 47 4.62 -17.53 1.83
CA HIS A 47 3.20 -17.23 1.55
C HIS A 47 2.61 -18.19 0.52
N GLN A 48 3.36 -18.54 -0.55
CA GLN A 48 2.94 -19.55 -1.52
C GLN A 48 2.78 -20.94 -0.88
N GLN A 49 3.69 -21.33 0.02
CA GLN A 49 3.57 -22.59 0.76
C GLN A 49 2.34 -22.59 1.68
N HIS A 50 2.05 -21.49 2.36
CA HIS A 50 0.85 -21.37 3.20
C HIS A 50 -0.44 -21.43 2.36
N GLN A 51 -0.43 -20.84 1.15
CA GLN A 51 -1.53 -20.93 0.19
C GLN A 51 -1.77 -22.38 -0.27
N GLN A 52 -0.72 -23.11 -0.64
CA GLN A 52 -0.83 -24.52 -1.06
C GLN A 52 -1.31 -25.43 0.09
N GLN A 53 -0.94 -25.12 1.34
CA GLN A 53 -1.43 -25.83 2.51
C GLN A 53 -2.91 -25.54 2.81
N HIS A 54 -3.38 -24.32 2.57
CA HIS A 54 -4.80 -23.97 2.70
C HIS A 54 -5.66 -24.54 1.57
N GLU A 55 -5.18 -24.52 0.32
CA GLU A 55 -5.91 -25.02 -0.85
C GLU A 55 -6.03 -26.56 -0.91
N SER A 56 -5.12 -27.29 -0.26
CA SER A 56 -5.12 -28.76 -0.22
C SER A 56 -6.11 -29.37 0.78
N GLN A 57 -6.70 -28.57 1.67
CA GLN A 57 -7.73 -29.01 2.61
C GLN A 57 -9.13 -28.75 2.03
N GLY A 58 -9.53 -29.60 1.09
CA GLY A 58 -10.86 -29.52 0.46
C GLY A 58 -11.99 -29.66 1.49
N GLN A 59 -12.83 -28.61 1.60
CA GLN A 59 -14.07 -28.45 2.39
C GLN A 59 -14.04 -27.40 3.53
N GLN A 60 -13.13 -26.42 3.51
CA GLN A 60 -13.33 -25.22 4.32
C GLN A 60 -14.33 -24.25 3.65
N PRO A 61 -15.21 -23.56 4.40
CA PRO A 61 -16.06 -22.52 3.86
C PRO A 61 -15.21 -21.46 3.18
N ARG A 62 -15.67 -20.98 2.01
CA ARG A 62 -15.00 -19.89 1.29
C ARG A 62 -15.14 -18.63 2.15
N LEU A 63 -14.05 -18.23 2.79
CA LEU A 63 -13.98 -16.99 3.55
C LEU A 63 -14.38 -15.81 2.67
N GLU A 64 -15.13 -14.87 3.23
CA GLU A 64 -15.39 -13.59 2.60
C GLU A 64 -14.09 -12.80 2.45
N ALA A 65 -14.04 -11.86 1.50
CA ALA A 65 -12.80 -11.15 1.18
C ALA A 65 -12.19 -10.42 2.40
N HIS A 66 -13.02 -9.86 3.28
CA HIS A 66 -12.54 -9.19 4.49
C HIS A 66 -11.92 -10.16 5.51
N GLU A 67 -12.54 -11.32 5.73
CA GLU A 67 -12.04 -12.40 6.60
C GLU A 67 -10.72 -12.95 6.05
N TYR A 68 -10.67 -13.18 4.73
CA TYR A 68 -9.47 -13.67 4.06
C TYR A 68 -8.32 -12.65 4.15
N TYR A 69 -8.59 -11.37 3.88
CA TYR A 69 -7.58 -10.32 4.00
C TYR A 69 -7.11 -10.14 5.45
N HIS A 70 -8.01 -10.33 6.41
CA HIS A 70 -7.66 -10.33 7.81
C HIS A 70 -6.66 -11.44 8.14
N ALA A 71 -7.03 -12.69 7.84
CA ALA A 71 -6.30 -13.89 8.19
C ALA A 71 -4.96 -14.03 7.44
N PHE A 72 -4.94 -13.70 6.15
CA PHE A 72 -3.78 -13.96 5.28
C PHE A 72 -2.99 -12.73 4.90
N HIS A 73 -3.44 -11.55 5.34
CA HIS A 73 -2.80 -10.27 5.03
C HIS A 73 -2.67 -10.01 3.51
N ARG A 74 -3.52 -10.64 2.70
CA ARG A 74 -3.51 -10.49 1.23
C ARG A 74 -4.86 -10.75 0.59
N LEU A 75 -5.10 -10.12 -0.55
CA LEU A 75 -6.08 -10.54 -1.55
C LEU A 75 -5.36 -10.64 -2.89
N GLY A 76 -5.42 -11.82 -3.49
CA GLY A 76 -4.90 -12.10 -4.81
C GLY A 76 -5.75 -11.48 -5.93
N PHE A 77 -5.35 -11.76 -7.17
CA PHE A 77 -5.98 -11.18 -8.36
C PHE A 77 -7.44 -11.61 -8.53
N ASP A 78 -7.79 -12.85 -8.15
CA ASP A 78 -9.14 -13.40 -8.30
C ASP A 78 -10.06 -13.08 -7.10
N GLN A 79 -9.50 -12.52 -6.03
CA GLN A 79 -10.23 -12.15 -4.83
C GLN A 79 -10.55 -10.65 -4.93
N ARG A 80 -11.84 -10.34 -5.05
CA ARG A 80 -12.32 -8.98 -5.30
C ARG A 80 -12.84 -8.32 -4.03
N ILE A 81 -12.55 -7.03 -3.86
CA ILE A 81 -13.20 -6.17 -2.88
C ILE A 81 -14.56 -5.77 -3.44
N THR A 82 -15.63 -6.13 -2.71
CA THR A 82 -17.02 -5.83 -3.05
C THR A 82 -17.68 -5.03 -1.92
N ASP A 83 -18.90 -4.54 -2.14
CA ASP A 83 -19.63 -3.78 -1.11
C ASP A 83 -19.85 -4.62 0.14
N GLY A 84 -19.61 -4.00 1.30
CA GLY A 84 -19.58 -4.67 2.61
C GLY A 84 -18.19 -5.18 3.02
N PHE A 85 -17.17 -5.06 2.17
CA PHE A 85 -15.78 -5.33 2.58
C PHE A 85 -15.34 -4.31 3.63
N PHE A 86 -14.71 -4.78 4.71
CA PHE A 86 -14.09 -3.91 5.71
C PHE A 86 -12.70 -4.37 6.17
N ASP A 87 -11.91 -3.45 6.72
CA ASP A 87 -10.63 -3.74 7.37
C ASP A 87 -10.48 -2.91 8.65
N ALA A 88 -10.48 -3.57 9.82
CA ALA A 88 -10.23 -2.92 11.10
C ALA A 88 -8.72 -2.83 11.45
N GLY A 89 -7.85 -3.37 10.59
CA GLY A 89 -6.41 -3.36 10.77
C GLY A 89 -5.85 -4.67 11.34
N ARG A 90 -4.54 -4.71 11.60
CA ARG A 90 -3.85 -5.96 11.98
C ARG A 90 -4.08 -6.37 13.43
N GLN A 91 -4.18 -5.39 14.33
CA GLN A 91 -4.18 -5.64 15.77
C GLN A 91 -5.60 -5.85 16.32
N GLU A 92 -6.63 -5.64 15.49
CA GLU A 92 -8.04 -5.64 15.90
C GLU A 92 -8.74 -6.94 15.52
N ALA A 93 -8.17 -8.09 15.93
CA ALA A 93 -8.73 -9.41 15.59
C ALA A 93 -10.20 -9.56 16.05
N ALA A 94 -10.55 -8.99 17.21
CA ALA A 94 -11.92 -9.01 17.73
C ALA A 94 -12.91 -8.34 16.75
N LEU A 95 -12.56 -7.19 16.18
CA LEU A 95 -13.44 -6.45 15.26
C LEU A 95 -13.69 -7.18 13.94
N HIS A 96 -12.82 -8.11 13.54
CA HIS A 96 -13.03 -8.90 12.31
C HIS A 96 -13.96 -10.10 12.52
N SER A 97 -14.29 -10.43 13.76
CA SER A 97 -15.33 -11.40 14.08
C SER A 97 -16.73 -10.78 14.16
N HIS A 98 -16.80 -9.44 14.13
CA HIS A 98 -18.06 -8.70 14.21
C HIS A 98 -18.68 -8.51 12.83
N GLY A 99 -20.01 -8.54 12.77
CA GLY A 99 -20.74 -8.12 11.56
C GLY A 99 -20.72 -6.60 11.38
N LEU A 100 -20.95 -6.11 10.16
CA LEU A 100 -21.04 -4.65 9.89
C LEU A 100 -22.06 -3.92 10.77
N ALA A 101 -23.22 -4.54 11.02
CA ALA A 101 -24.24 -3.96 11.89
C ALA A 101 -23.73 -3.76 13.33
N GLU A 102 -22.93 -4.71 13.83
CA GLU A 102 -22.31 -4.64 15.15
C GLU A 102 -21.28 -3.51 15.17
N LEU A 103 -20.38 -3.45 14.19
CA LEU A 103 -19.37 -2.40 14.04
C LEU A 103 -19.99 -0.99 13.96
N HIS A 104 -21.16 -0.86 13.35
CA HIS A 104 -21.89 0.41 13.30
C HIS A 104 -22.53 0.80 14.64
N SER A 105 -22.84 -0.18 15.49
CA SER A 105 -23.44 0.01 16.82
C SER A 105 -22.41 0.19 17.94
N GLU A 106 -21.19 -0.30 17.73
CA GLU A 106 -20.11 -0.22 18.71
C GLU A 106 -19.59 1.21 18.86
N ARG A 107 -19.43 1.63 20.12
CA ARG A 107 -18.77 2.90 20.43
C ARG A 107 -17.26 2.73 20.39
N TRP A 108 -16.62 3.60 19.62
CA TRP A 108 -15.17 3.75 19.59
C TRP A 108 -14.65 4.09 20.98
N ASP A 109 -13.70 3.29 21.46
CA ASP A 109 -13.14 3.40 22.81
C ASP A 109 -11.94 4.38 22.90
N GLY A 110 -11.64 5.07 21.79
CA GLY A 110 -10.51 6.00 21.69
C GLY A 110 -9.17 5.35 21.36
N ARG A 111 -9.07 4.01 21.35
CA ARG A 111 -7.80 3.28 21.18
C ARG A 111 -7.73 2.54 19.85
N ALA A 112 -8.84 1.97 19.39
CA ALA A 112 -8.86 1.23 18.14
C ALA A 112 -8.56 2.13 16.93
N ARG A 113 -7.84 1.58 15.94
CA ARG A 113 -7.64 2.22 14.64
C ARG A 113 -8.95 2.24 13.83
N GLU A 114 -9.11 3.15 12.88
CA GLU A 114 -10.30 3.22 12.01
C GLU A 114 -10.61 1.89 11.28
N VAL A 115 -11.90 1.56 11.19
CA VAL A 115 -12.42 0.46 10.38
C VAL A 115 -12.77 1.01 9.01
N LEU A 116 -12.00 0.63 7.99
CA LEU A 116 -12.26 1.07 6.62
C LEU A 116 -13.38 0.24 6.02
N LEU A 117 -14.39 0.90 5.45
CA LEU A 117 -15.52 0.26 4.79
C LEU A 117 -15.53 0.60 3.30
N VAL A 118 -15.74 -0.40 2.46
CA VAL A 118 -16.08 -0.24 1.05
C VAL A 118 -17.55 -0.59 0.89
N ASP A 119 -18.35 0.44 0.58
CA ASP A 119 -19.78 0.31 0.33
C ASP A 119 -20.22 1.47 -0.57
N ARG A 120 -20.47 1.19 -1.85
CA ARG A 120 -20.84 2.19 -2.86
C ARG A 120 -22.25 2.74 -2.70
N GLU A 121 -23.13 2.02 -2.01
CA GLU A 121 -24.48 2.48 -1.71
C GLU A 121 -24.43 3.54 -0.61
N ALA A 122 -23.62 3.30 0.43
CA ALA A 122 -23.45 4.22 1.54
C ALA A 122 -22.36 5.31 1.31
N ASP A 123 -21.51 5.15 0.29
CA ASP A 123 -20.39 6.05 -0.03
C ASP A 123 -20.46 6.59 -1.48
N PRO A 124 -21.29 7.62 -1.74
CA PRO A 124 -21.35 8.24 -3.07
C PRO A 124 -20.03 8.91 -3.47
N GLY A 125 -19.14 9.20 -2.51
CA GLY A 125 -17.80 9.72 -2.78
C GLY A 125 -16.91 8.69 -3.45
N LEU A 126 -17.05 7.42 -3.07
CA LEU A 126 -16.37 6.30 -3.72
C LEU A 126 -16.89 6.09 -5.14
N SER A 127 -18.21 5.97 -5.33
CA SER A 127 -18.80 5.72 -6.65
C SER A 127 -18.44 6.83 -7.65
N LYS A 128 -18.50 8.10 -7.22
CA LYS A 128 -18.08 9.24 -8.06
C LYS A 128 -16.60 9.18 -8.44
N PHE A 129 -15.73 8.74 -7.51
CA PHE A 129 -14.31 8.60 -7.82
C PHE A 129 -14.06 7.47 -8.82
N GLU A 130 -14.80 6.37 -8.71
CA GLU A 130 -14.72 5.26 -9.66
C GLU A 130 -15.20 5.66 -11.07
N GLU A 131 -16.26 6.47 -11.18
CA GLU A 131 -16.71 7.05 -12.46
C GLU A 131 -15.61 7.92 -13.09
N GLN A 132 -14.98 8.80 -12.30
CA GLN A 132 -13.88 9.65 -12.76
C GLN A 132 -12.67 8.82 -13.24
N VAL A 133 -12.35 7.74 -12.53
CA VAL A 133 -11.31 6.81 -12.95
C VAL A 133 -11.72 6.15 -14.26
N PHE A 134 -12.94 5.60 -14.35
CA PHE A 134 -13.43 4.95 -15.56
C PHE A 134 -13.22 5.85 -16.79
N ASP A 135 -13.67 7.10 -16.72
CA ASP A 135 -13.52 8.08 -17.80
C ASP A 135 -12.05 8.34 -18.16
N ALA A 136 -11.18 8.46 -17.15
CA ALA A 136 -9.74 8.69 -17.35
C ALA A 136 -9.00 7.48 -17.93
N LEU A 137 -9.60 6.29 -17.89
CA LEU A 137 -9.02 5.05 -18.44
C LEU A 137 -9.47 4.73 -19.86
N LEU A 138 -10.49 5.42 -20.39
CA LEU A 138 -11.08 5.14 -21.71
C LEU A 138 -10.11 5.36 -22.87
N ASP A 139 -9.23 6.35 -22.76
CA ASP A 139 -8.26 6.73 -23.79
C ASP A 139 -6.89 6.03 -23.64
N LYS A 140 -6.74 5.15 -22.64
CA LYS A 140 -5.48 4.43 -22.38
C LYS A 140 -5.43 3.15 -23.19
N GLU A 141 -4.39 3.00 -24.00
CA GLU A 141 -4.26 1.88 -24.93
C GLU A 141 -3.73 0.64 -24.22
N THR A 142 -2.80 0.83 -23.28
CA THR A 142 -2.10 -0.27 -22.60
C THR A 142 -2.58 -0.46 -21.16
N GLU A 143 -2.49 -1.69 -20.64
CA GLU A 143 -2.75 -1.95 -19.22
C GLU A 143 -1.80 -1.14 -18.32
N ARG A 144 -0.54 -0.99 -18.73
CA ARG A 144 0.46 -0.19 -18.01
C ARG A 144 0.01 1.26 -17.83
N GLU A 145 -0.50 1.89 -18.89
CA GLU A 145 -1.02 3.25 -18.81
C GLU A 145 -2.22 3.34 -17.87
N ARG A 146 -3.11 2.35 -17.89
CA ARG A 146 -4.27 2.31 -16.99
C ARG A 146 -3.86 2.16 -15.53
N VAL A 147 -2.92 1.26 -15.26
CA VAL A 147 -2.33 1.05 -13.92
C VAL A 147 -1.69 2.34 -13.40
N LEU A 148 -0.87 3.01 -14.21
CA LEU A 148 -0.21 4.26 -13.81
C LEU A 148 -1.22 5.38 -13.61
N THR A 149 -2.22 5.50 -14.48
CA THR A 149 -3.28 6.49 -14.36
C THR A 149 -4.08 6.29 -13.05
N LEU A 150 -4.50 5.06 -12.77
CA LEU A 150 -5.20 4.73 -11.53
C LEU A 150 -4.32 5.00 -10.29
N ALA A 151 -3.04 4.59 -10.33
CA ALA A 151 -2.09 4.80 -9.24
C ALA A 151 -1.98 6.29 -8.88
N THR A 152 -1.74 7.14 -9.89
CA THR A 152 -1.66 8.59 -9.71
C THR A 152 -2.97 9.16 -9.19
N MET A 153 -4.12 8.77 -9.73
CA MET A 153 -5.42 9.26 -9.26
C MET A 153 -5.69 8.89 -7.80
N VAL A 154 -5.37 7.66 -7.38
CA VAL A 154 -5.51 7.21 -5.98
C VAL A 154 -4.57 7.98 -5.05
N ALA A 155 -3.32 8.18 -5.47
CA ALA A 155 -2.34 8.93 -4.70
C ALA A 155 -2.80 10.38 -4.47
N GLU A 156 -3.20 11.08 -5.53
CA GLU A 156 -3.71 12.45 -5.46
C GLU A 156 -4.99 12.55 -4.62
N ARG A 157 -5.92 11.60 -4.80
CA ARG A 157 -7.18 11.54 -4.03
C ARG A 157 -6.96 11.46 -2.51
N LEU A 158 -5.84 10.86 -2.10
CA LEU A 158 -5.46 10.60 -0.71
C LEU A 158 -4.26 11.44 -0.25
N GLY A 159 -4.07 12.61 -0.85
CA GLY A 159 -3.16 13.64 -0.35
C GLY A 159 -1.82 13.75 -1.08
N GLY A 160 -1.66 13.10 -2.23
CA GLY A 160 -0.49 13.24 -3.10
C GLY A 160 0.76 12.59 -2.51
N GLN A 161 1.88 13.31 -2.51
CA GLN A 161 3.17 12.80 -2.02
C GLN A 161 3.16 12.48 -0.52
N ASN A 162 3.97 11.49 -0.12
CA ASN A 162 4.16 11.16 1.30
C ASN A 162 5.12 12.17 1.96
N ASP A 163 4.55 13.25 2.49
CA ASP A 163 5.27 14.21 3.32
C ASP A 163 4.92 14.06 4.82
N PRO A 164 5.75 14.58 5.75
CA PRO A 164 5.48 14.47 7.18
C PRO A 164 4.17 15.13 7.66
N ALA A 165 3.53 15.97 6.86
CA ALA A 165 2.23 16.58 7.20
C ALA A 165 1.04 15.69 6.81
N LEU A 166 1.22 14.72 5.91
CA LEU A 166 0.16 13.81 5.46
C LEU A 166 -0.48 13.05 6.62
N GLU A 167 0.34 12.47 7.51
CA GLU A 167 -0.17 11.74 8.69
C GLU A 167 -0.96 12.66 9.63
N ARG A 168 -0.45 13.87 9.91
CA ARG A 168 -1.17 14.83 10.75
C ARG A 168 -2.50 15.25 10.14
N LYS A 169 -2.54 15.49 8.83
CA LYS A 169 -3.77 15.82 8.09
C LYS A 169 -4.77 14.67 8.12
N PHE A 170 -4.30 13.43 7.98
CA PHE A 170 -5.13 12.24 8.10
C PHE A 170 -5.75 12.11 9.50
N LEU A 171 -4.95 12.23 10.57
CA LEU A 171 -5.45 12.16 11.95
C LEU A 171 -6.45 13.27 12.26
N ALA A 172 -6.20 14.50 11.79
CA ALA A 172 -7.13 15.62 11.94
C ALA A 172 -8.45 15.37 11.19
N GLN A 173 -8.38 14.84 9.96
CA GLN A 173 -9.58 14.46 9.21
C GLN A 173 -10.36 13.36 9.93
N LEU A 174 -9.69 12.36 10.49
CA LEU A 174 -10.36 11.26 11.18
C LEU A 174 -11.10 11.73 12.44
N ALA A 175 -10.52 12.66 13.19
CA ALA A 175 -11.20 13.31 14.32
C ALA A 175 -12.46 14.08 13.86
N GLU A 176 -12.34 14.86 12.79
CA GLU A 176 -13.47 15.59 12.19
C GLU A 176 -14.60 14.65 11.74
N LEU A 177 -14.26 13.53 11.08
CA LEU A 177 -15.25 12.55 10.62
C LEU A 177 -16.00 11.91 11.78
N ARG A 178 -15.30 11.52 12.84
CA ARG A 178 -15.90 10.93 14.05
C ARG A 178 -16.83 11.91 14.77
N GLU A 179 -16.43 13.18 14.86
CA GLU A 179 -17.28 14.23 15.43
C GLU A 179 -18.57 14.42 14.60
N ARG A 180 -18.44 14.47 13.28
CA ARG A 180 -19.58 14.63 12.36
C ARG A 180 -20.55 13.45 12.38
N GLN A 181 -20.06 12.23 12.54
CA GLN A 181 -20.90 11.02 12.59
C GLN A 181 -21.80 11.01 13.84
N GLY A 182 -21.33 11.57 14.97
CA GLY A 182 -22.12 11.78 16.19
C GLY A 182 -22.60 10.52 16.93
N ASN A 183 -22.57 9.35 16.30
CA ASN A 183 -22.93 8.05 16.88
C ASN A 183 -21.75 7.40 17.63
N GLY A 184 -20.54 7.93 17.45
CA GLY A 184 -19.33 7.48 18.11
C GLY A 184 -18.81 6.14 17.60
N ASN A 185 -19.24 5.64 16.43
CA ASN A 185 -18.67 4.43 15.85
C ASN A 185 -17.31 4.70 15.19
N ASN A 186 -16.61 3.63 14.82
CA ASN A 186 -15.26 3.70 14.28
C ASN A 186 -15.20 3.35 12.78
N VAL A 187 -16.35 3.28 12.11
CA VAL A 187 -16.47 2.89 10.70
C VAL A 187 -16.30 4.12 9.82
N VAL A 188 -15.35 4.04 8.90
CA VAL A 188 -14.99 5.12 7.99
C VAL A 188 -15.14 4.64 6.56
N PRO A 189 -16.14 5.13 5.80
CA PRO A 189 -16.24 4.86 4.39
C PRO A 189 -14.99 5.33 3.64
N LEU A 190 -14.43 4.47 2.78
CA LEU A 190 -13.11 4.70 2.19
C LEU A 190 -13.07 5.94 1.28
N GLY A 191 -14.15 6.20 0.54
CA GLY A 191 -14.30 7.32 -0.38
C GLY A 191 -14.45 8.67 0.30
N VAL A 192 -14.72 8.74 1.61
CA VAL A 192 -14.77 10.05 2.32
C VAL A 192 -13.38 10.58 2.70
N LEU A 193 -12.35 9.73 2.66
CA LEU A 193 -10.98 10.12 3.01
C LEU A 193 -10.42 11.10 1.97
N ARG A 194 -9.71 12.13 2.44
CA ARG A 194 -8.97 13.12 1.62
C ARG A 194 -7.47 12.94 1.77
N PHE A 195 -7.06 12.36 2.90
CA PHE A 195 -5.69 12.03 3.22
C PHE A 195 -5.65 10.56 3.60
N GLY A 196 -4.61 9.84 3.17
CA GLY A 196 -4.48 8.43 3.47
C GLY A 196 -3.04 7.95 3.36
N LEU A 197 -2.64 7.16 4.34
CA LEU A 197 -1.38 6.40 4.34
C LEU A 197 -1.49 5.11 3.48
N CYS A 198 -0.44 4.28 3.51
CA CYS A 198 -0.28 3.07 2.70
C CYS A 198 -1.52 2.16 2.64
N ARG A 199 -2.11 1.82 3.81
CA ARG A 199 -3.31 0.96 3.89
C ARG A 199 -4.48 1.51 3.08
N HIS A 200 -4.75 2.80 3.21
CA HIS A 200 -5.89 3.45 2.55
C HIS A 200 -5.69 3.45 1.04
N ARG A 201 -4.47 3.80 0.60
CA ARG A 201 -4.12 3.85 -0.83
C ARG A 201 -4.19 2.46 -1.45
N ALA A 202 -3.62 1.46 -0.79
CA ALA A 202 -3.58 0.10 -1.30
C ALA A 202 -4.97 -0.54 -1.41
N LEU A 203 -5.83 -0.30 -0.41
CA LEU A 203 -7.22 -0.76 -0.44
C LEU A 203 -8.06 0.01 -1.47
N LEU A 204 -7.90 1.34 -1.57
CA LEU A 204 -8.66 2.14 -2.56
C LEU A 204 -8.28 1.73 -3.98
N PHE A 205 -6.98 1.56 -4.27
CA PHE A 205 -6.53 1.08 -5.57
C PHE A 205 -7.13 -0.27 -5.92
N LYS A 206 -7.11 -1.23 -4.99
CA LYS A 206 -7.68 -2.55 -5.21
C LYS A 206 -9.21 -2.49 -5.38
N ALA A 207 -9.92 -1.74 -4.54
CA ALA A 207 -11.37 -1.59 -4.62
C ALA A 207 -11.82 -0.99 -5.96
N VAL A 208 -11.11 0.03 -6.44
CA VAL A 208 -11.40 0.66 -7.74
C VAL A 208 -11.06 -0.30 -8.88
N ALA A 209 -9.88 -0.93 -8.86
CA ALA A 209 -9.49 -1.92 -9.87
C ALA A 209 -10.49 -3.08 -9.96
N ASP A 210 -11.02 -3.52 -8.82
CA ASP A 210 -12.07 -4.54 -8.72
C ASP A 210 -13.46 -4.03 -9.11
N ASN A 211 -13.69 -2.73 -9.34
CA ASN A 211 -14.97 -2.27 -9.85
C ASN A 211 -14.97 -1.97 -11.35
N LEU A 212 -13.79 -1.97 -11.97
CA LEU A 212 -13.67 -1.74 -13.40
C LEU A 212 -14.33 -2.86 -14.23
N PRO A 213 -15.03 -2.52 -15.33
CA PRO A 213 -15.51 -3.49 -16.29
C PRO A 213 -14.46 -4.50 -16.75
N LEU A 214 -14.91 -5.75 -16.92
CA LEU A 214 -14.11 -6.82 -17.49
C LEU A 214 -13.57 -6.38 -18.85
N GLY A 215 -12.24 -6.42 -19.02
CA GLY A 215 -11.56 -6.03 -20.27
C GLY A 215 -10.76 -4.73 -20.20
N MET A 216 -10.94 -3.88 -19.18
CA MET A 216 -10.04 -2.73 -18.98
C MET A 216 -8.70 -3.10 -18.31
N GLY A 217 -8.45 -4.37 -18.05
CA GLY A 217 -7.10 -4.89 -17.83
C GLY A 217 -6.46 -4.64 -16.48
N VAL A 218 -6.96 -3.78 -15.58
CA VAL A 218 -6.25 -3.51 -14.31
C VAL A 218 -6.45 -4.66 -13.31
N ARG A 219 -5.55 -5.66 -13.35
CA ARG A 219 -5.54 -6.75 -12.36
C ARG A 219 -4.66 -6.38 -11.18
N ALA A 220 -5.27 -6.30 -10.00
CA ALA A 220 -4.58 -5.91 -8.78
C ALA A 220 -4.71 -7.00 -7.70
N ALA A 221 -3.64 -7.19 -6.96
CA ALA A 221 -3.61 -7.83 -5.65
C ALA A 221 -3.26 -6.77 -4.59
N VAL A 222 -3.61 -7.03 -3.33
CA VAL A 222 -3.24 -6.17 -2.20
C VAL A 222 -2.63 -7.01 -1.08
N TYR A 223 -1.61 -6.47 -0.43
CA TYR A 223 -0.85 -7.12 0.64
C TYR A 223 -0.65 -6.14 1.80
N ARG A 224 -0.56 -6.66 3.02
CA ARG A 224 -0.09 -5.93 4.21
C ARG A 224 0.99 -6.73 4.92
N GLY A 225 2.05 -6.07 5.36
CA GLY A 225 3.24 -6.74 5.90
C GLY A 225 4.16 -5.78 6.67
N VAL A 226 5.36 -6.23 7.01
CA VAL A 226 6.42 -5.36 7.53
C VAL A 226 7.24 -4.90 6.34
N PHE A 227 7.38 -3.59 6.16
CA PHE A 227 8.26 -3.01 5.15
C PHE A 227 9.49 -2.45 5.84
N GLU A 228 10.66 -3.02 5.57
CA GLU A 228 11.93 -2.45 5.97
C GLU A 228 12.35 -1.41 4.93
N GLY A 229 11.99 -0.15 5.18
CA GLY A 229 12.40 0.98 4.35
C GLY A 229 13.81 1.47 4.65
N ASP A 230 14.37 2.21 3.70
CA ASP A 230 15.74 2.71 3.66
C ASP A 230 15.98 3.81 4.72
N GLY A 231 16.33 3.40 5.95
CA GLY A 231 17.24 4.17 6.82
C GLY A 231 16.80 5.50 7.44
N ALA A 232 15.53 5.94 7.30
CA ALA A 232 15.04 7.12 8.04
C ALA A 232 13.60 6.97 8.58
N ALA A 233 12.76 6.13 7.96
CA ALA A 233 11.45 5.73 8.45
C ALA A 233 11.54 4.25 8.81
N GLY A 234 11.64 3.92 10.09
CA GLY A 234 11.93 2.57 10.59
C GLY A 234 10.99 1.49 10.05
N SER A 235 11.40 0.22 10.20
CA SER A 235 10.60 -0.95 9.81
C SER A 235 9.16 -0.80 10.32
N GLY A 236 8.22 -0.70 9.38
CA GLY A 236 6.88 -0.26 9.67
C GLY A 236 5.84 -1.22 9.14
N ALA A 237 4.73 -1.32 9.86
CA ALA A 237 3.52 -1.94 9.35
C ALA A 237 3.07 -1.23 8.05
N HIS A 238 3.18 -1.89 6.90
CA HIS A 238 2.89 -1.32 5.58
C HIS A 238 1.84 -2.11 4.78
N ALA A 239 1.34 -1.51 3.70
CA ALA A 239 0.46 -2.16 2.73
C ALA A 239 0.76 -1.67 1.31
N TRP A 240 0.71 -2.56 0.33
CA TRP A 240 1.05 -2.29 -1.07
C TRP A 240 0.21 -3.15 -2.02
N ASN A 241 0.24 -2.82 -3.31
CA ASN A 241 -0.39 -3.61 -4.35
C ASN A 241 0.64 -4.40 -5.15
N ALA A 242 0.17 -5.45 -5.84
CA ALA A 242 0.87 -6.01 -6.99
C ALA A 242 -0.06 -5.95 -8.20
N VAL A 243 0.49 -5.65 -9.36
CA VAL A 243 -0.24 -5.53 -10.63
C VAL A 243 0.36 -6.45 -11.68
N LEU A 244 -0.41 -6.92 -12.65
CA LEU A 244 0.06 -7.81 -13.71
C LEU A 244 -0.07 -7.16 -15.09
N PRO A 245 0.78 -6.16 -15.44
CA PRO A 245 0.71 -5.57 -16.77
C PRO A 245 0.89 -6.66 -17.83
N ASP A 246 0.21 -6.50 -18.98
CA ASP A 246 0.41 -7.27 -20.21
C ASP A 246 1.83 -7.09 -20.84
N ASP A 247 2.88 -7.20 -20.04
CA ASP A 247 4.28 -7.16 -20.46
C ASP A 247 4.97 -8.53 -20.40
N GLY A 248 4.20 -9.59 -20.14
CA GLY A 248 4.68 -10.98 -20.09
C GLY A 248 5.39 -11.36 -18.80
N ASN A 249 5.38 -10.53 -17.75
CA ASN A 249 5.90 -10.89 -16.43
C ASN A 249 4.82 -11.56 -15.55
N PRO A 250 4.87 -12.89 -15.32
CA PRO A 250 3.86 -13.59 -14.54
C PRO A 250 3.93 -13.30 -13.02
N GLY A 251 5.03 -12.73 -12.53
CA GLY A 251 5.24 -12.48 -11.10
C GLY A 251 4.54 -11.22 -10.56
N GLY A 252 3.96 -10.41 -11.45
CA GLY A 252 3.44 -9.09 -11.12
C GLY A 252 4.52 -8.08 -10.78
N ARG A 253 4.14 -6.82 -10.69
CA ARG A 253 4.99 -5.69 -10.30
C ARG A 253 4.48 -5.12 -8.99
N LEU A 254 5.40 -4.88 -8.06
CA LEU A 254 5.10 -4.19 -6.81
C LEU A 254 4.71 -2.73 -7.11
N LEU A 255 3.62 -2.29 -6.50
CA LEU A 255 3.10 -0.93 -6.58
C LEU A 255 2.88 -0.41 -5.15
N ASP A 256 3.77 0.47 -4.70
CA ASP A 256 3.70 1.14 -3.40
C ASP A 256 3.27 2.58 -3.58
N LEU A 257 1.97 2.84 -3.48
CA LEU A 257 1.38 4.17 -3.70
C LEU A 257 1.72 5.20 -2.63
N LEU A 258 2.35 4.79 -1.52
CA LEU A 258 2.81 5.75 -0.51
C LEU A 258 4.20 6.27 -0.88
N HIS A 259 5.12 5.40 -1.27
CA HIS A 259 6.51 5.78 -1.55
C HIS A 259 6.78 6.06 -3.04
N HIS A 260 6.00 5.45 -3.93
CA HIS A 260 6.14 5.51 -5.38
C HIS A 260 4.77 5.69 -6.07
N PRO A 261 4.09 6.83 -5.83
CA PRO A 261 2.80 7.15 -6.42
C PRO A 261 2.83 7.34 -7.94
#